data_AF-A0A0S1S7Y5-F1
#
_entry.id   AF-A0A0S1S7Y5-F1
#
_cell.length_a   1.000
_cell.length_b   1.000
_cell.length_c   1.000
_cell.angle_alpha   90.00
_cell.angle_beta   90.00
_cell.angle_gamma   90.00
#
_symmetry.space_group_name_H-M   'P 1'
#
loop_
_entity.id
_entity.type
_entity.pdbx_description
1 polymer ?
#
loop_
_entity_poly.entity_id
_entity_poly.type
_entity_poly.pdbx_seq_one_letter_code
_entity_poly.pdbx_strand_id
1 'polypeptide(L)'
;MKESNTDRIGEIYRTLLEQEISNHTIFITVLLGIVVILLGATWWWNKSGAKKEIHNRVEKKFEKEKKEILKQLEIDLEVKINKKIKDYKENVLVIEGDVARSMAISARNNELYSHSIYWLAKFLKTQIELKKPEMIREGTEWILEDLKLLKENDDNKKLNSIHGHNFIVETVSELPELLEKEKKKILKICKGREEEDEEDEEDEDEGC
;
A
#
# COMPACT_ATOMS: atom_id res chain seq x y z
N MET A 1 101.02 -7.74 59.23
CA MET A 1 100.39 -8.78 58.37
C MET A 1 98.88 -8.96 58.62
N LYS A 2 98.21 -8.12 59.42
CA LYS A 2 96.74 -8.14 59.59
C LYS A 2 96.00 -7.12 58.70
N GLU A 3 96.58 -5.94 58.44
CA GLU A 3 95.98 -4.91 57.56
C GLU A 3 95.67 -5.42 56.15
N SER A 4 96.61 -6.12 55.51
CA SER A 4 96.47 -6.63 54.13
C SER A 4 95.31 -7.62 53.91
N ASN A 5 94.82 -8.32 54.94
CA ASN A 5 93.68 -9.24 54.78
C ASN A 5 92.33 -8.54 54.92
N THR A 6 92.25 -7.49 55.74
CA THR A 6 91.04 -6.67 55.92
C THR A 6 90.71 -5.87 54.66
N ASP A 7 91.71 -5.28 54.02
CA ASP A 7 91.53 -4.52 52.78
C ASP A 7 91.06 -5.43 51.63
N ARG A 8 91.62 -6.65 51.54
CA ARG A 8 91.24 -7.64 50.53
C ARG A 8 89.82 -8.16 50.71
N ILE A 9 89.37 -8.32 51.96
CA ILE A 9 87.98 -8.69 52.26
C ILE A 9 87.03 -7.53 51.90
N GLY A 10 87.41 -6.29 52.20
CA GLY A 10 86.65 -5.09 51.82
C GLY A 10 86.45 -4.94 50.31
N GLU A 11 87.49 -5.21 49.52
CA GLU A 11 87.41 -5.21 48.04
C GLU A 11 86.49 -6.31 47.49
N ILE A 12 86.48 -7.51 48.09
CA ILE A 12 85.56 -8.59 47.70
C ILE A 12 84.10 -8.23 48.01
N TYR A 13 83.81 -7.66 49.17
CA TYR A 13 82.45 -7.22 49.49
C TYR A 13 81.99 -6.06 48.60
N ARG A 14 82.90 -5.12 48.27
CA ARG A 14 82.60 -4.02 47.36
C ARG A 14 82.29 -4.51 45.95
N THR A 15 83.07 -5.45 45.43
CA THR A 15 82.83 -6.05 44.10
C THR A 15 81.54 -6.86 44.05
N LEU A 16 81.21 -7.61 45.12
CA LEU A 16 79.92 -8.31 45.22
C LEU A 16 78.74 -7.32 45.25
N LEU A 17 78.85 -6.23 46.01
CA LEU A 17 77.83 -5.16 46.06
C LEU A 17 77.69 -4.45 44.70
N GLU A 18 78.79 -4.11 44.04
CA GLU A 18 78.78 -3.49 42.70
C GLU A 18 78.17 -4.43 41.66
N GLN A 19 78.41 -5.74 41.76
CA GLN A 19 77.80 -6.75 40.90
C GLN A 19 76.29 -6.91 41.14
N GLU A 20 75.84 -6.89 42.40
CA GLU A 20 74.42 -6.93 42.76
C GLU A 20 73.68 -5.68 42.28
N ILE A 21 74.26 -4.49 42.47
CA ILE A 21 73.73 -3.21 41.96
C ILE A 21 73.66 -3.22 40.43
N SER A 22 74.70 -3.71 39.76
CA SER A 22 74.74 -3.84 38.29
C SER A 22 73.64 -4.79 37.79
N ASN A 23 73.47 -5.95 38.42
CA ASN A 23 72.44 -6.92 38.07
C ASN A 23 71.02 -6.36 38.29
N HIS A 24 70.76 -5.66 39.40
CA HIS A 24 69.48 -5.00 39.62
C HIS A 24 69.19 -3.90 38.60
N THR A 25 70.22 -3.13 38.21
CA THR A 25 70.09 -2.10 37.18
C THR A 25 69.77 -2.70 35.81
N ILE A 26 70.42 -3.81 35.43
CA ILE A 26 70.13 -4.56 34.20
C ILE A 26 68.69 -5.11 34.24
N PHE A 27 68.27 -5.69 35.37
CA PHE A 27 66.92 -6.22 35.53
C PHE A 27 65.84 -5.12 35.40
N ILE A 28 66.04 -3.97 36.05
CA ILE A 28 65.13 -2.82 35.99
C ILE A 28 65.05 -2.25 34.56
N THR A 29 66.19 -2.10 33.88
CA THR A 29 66.22 -1.57 32.50
C THR A 29 65.51 -2.49 31.51
N VAL A 30 65.66 -3.80 31.62
CA VAL A 30 64.93 -4.78 30.79
C VAL A 30 63.43 -4.70 31.06
N LEU A 31 63.01 -4.64 32.33
CA LEU A 31 61.60 -4.48 32.70
C LEU A 31 61.00 -3.19 32.13
N LEU A 32 61.70 -2.06 32.24
CA LEU A 32 61.27 -0.78 31.65
C LEU A 32 61.16 -0.87 30.13
N GLY A 33 62.11 -1.55 29.46
CA GLY A 33 62.05 -1.80 28.01
C GLY A 33 60.79 -2.55 27.59
N ILE A 34 60.44 -3.62 28.32
CA ILE A 34 59.21 -4.40 28.07
C ILE A 34 57.96 -3.53 28.26
N VAL A 35 57.91 -2.71 29.31
CA VAL A 35 56.77 -1.82 29.57
C VAL A 35 56.57 -0.81 28.44
N VAL A 36 57.66 -0.22 27.92
CA VAL A 36 57.59 0.73 26.78
C VAL A 36 57.07 0.04 25.52
N ILE A 37 57.51 -1.19 25.24
CA ILE A 37 57.01 -1.98 24.09
C ILE A 37 55.51 -2.26 24.23
N LEU A 38 55.05 -2.67 25.41
CA LEU A 38 53.64 -2.94 25.68
C LEU A 38 52.80 -1.67 25.49
N LEU A 39 53.23 -0.53 26.05
CA LEU A 39 52.54 0.75 25.88
C LEU A 39 52.48 1.19 24.41
N GLY A 40 53.56 1.01 23.66
CA GLY A 40 53.61 1.29 22.23
C GLY A 40 52.64 0.44 21.43
N ALA A 41 52.58 -0.87 21.71
CA ALA A 41 51.65 -1.79 21.07
C ALA A 41 50.19 -1.46 21.39
N THR A 42 49.87 -1.16 22.65
CA THR A 42 48.52 -0.75 23.06
C THR A 42 48.11 0.57 22.41
N TRP A 43 49.01 1.57 22.35
CA TRP A 43 48.73 2.84 21.70
C TRP A 43 48.49 2.66 20.19
N TRP A 44 49.31 1.86 19.52
CA TRP A 44 49.14 1.55 18.10
C TRP A 44 47.79 0.85 17.85
N TRP A 45 47.46 -0.16 18.66
CA TRP A 45 46.19 -0.88 18.57
C TRP A 45 44.99 0.04 18.78
N ASN A 46 45.04 0.92 19.78
CA ASN A 46 43.96 1.86 20.05
C ASN A 46 43.79 2.88 18.91
N LYS A 47 44.91 3.42 18.41
CA LYS A 47 44.91 4.43 17.34
C LYS A 47 44.45 3.87 16.00
N SER A 48 44.91 2.68 15.62
CA SER A 48 44.68 2.11 14.28
C SER A 48 43.64 1.00 14.25
N GLY A 49 43.65 0.10 15.24
CA GLY A 49 42.78 -1.07 15.30
C GLY A 49 41.39 -0.72 15.80
N ALA A 50 41.31 -0.26 17.06
CA ALA A 50 40.05 0.03 17.72
C ALA A 50 39.23 1.09 16.97
N LYS A 51 39.88 2.19 16.53
CA LYS A 51 39.20 3.23 15.75
C LYS A 51 38.63 2.71 14.43
N LYS A 52 39.37 1.87 13.70
CA LYS A 52 38.93 1.30 12.43
C LYS A 52 37.81 0.29 12.62
N GLU A 53 37.88 -0.55 13.66
CA GLU A 53 36.83 -1.52 13.97
C GLU A 53 35.53 -0.82 14.39
N ILE A 54 35.62 0.21 15.24
CA ILE A 54 34.47 1.03 15.63
C ILE A 54 33.87 1.70 14.40
N HIS A 55 34.69 2.33 13.55
CA HIS A 55 34.20 2.99 12.34
C HIS A 55 33.47 2.02 11.42
N ASN A 56 34.05 0.86 11.13
CA ASN A 56 33.41 -0.17 10.30
C ASN A 56 32.12 -0.70 10.91
N ARG A 57 32.05 -0.87 12.23
CA ARG A 57 30.82 -1.30 12.91
C ARG A 57 29.72 -0.23 12.83
N VAL A 58 30.09 1.03 13.02
CA VAL A 58 29.16 2.18 12.91
C VAL A 58 28.67 2.32 11.48
N GLU A 59 29.56 2.24 10.48
CA GLU A 59 29.20 2.32 9.07
C GLU A 59 28.26 1.18 8.65
N LYS A 60 28.52 -0.05 9.10
CA LYS A 60 27.61 -1.19 8.86
C LYS A 60 26.23 -0.99 9.49
N LYS A 61 26.17 -0.46 10.72
CA LYS A 61 24.89 -0.15 11.38
C LYS A 61 24.16 0.96 10.65
N PHE A 62 24.86 2.02 10.28
CA PHE A 62 24.31 3.15 9.55
C PHE A 62 23.73 2.72 8.19
N GLU A 63 24.46 1.92 7.41
CA GLU A 63 23.96 1.39 6.13
C GLU A 63 22.77 0.44 6.32
N LYS A 64 22.70 -0.30 7.43
CA LYS A 64 21.55 -1.13 7.76
C LYS A 64 20.32 -0.27 8.09
N GLU A 65 20.46 0.70 8.99
CA GLU A 65 19.38 1.62 9.38
C GLU A 65 18.90 2.45 8.18
N LYS A 66 19.82 2.95 7.36
CA LYS A 66 19.51 3.65 6.11
C LYS A 66 18.65 2.80 5.18
N LYS A 67 18.98 1.52 5.00
CA LYS A 67 18.17 0.59 4.18
C LYS A 67 16.80 0.34 4.79
N GLU A 68 16.70 0.20 6.10
CA GLU A 68 15.43 0.02 6.80
C GLU A 68 14.53 1.26 6.66
N ILE A 69 15.09 2.46 6.86
CA ILE A 69 14.38 3.74 6.69
C ILE A 69 13.89 3.90 5.24
N LEU A 70 14.74 3.61 4.25
CA LEU A 70 14.35 3.72 2.84
C LEU A 70 13.20 2.78 2.49
N LYS A 71 13.25 1.53 2.96
CA LYS A 71 12.15 0.57 2.76
C LYS A 71 10.85 1.03 3.44
N GLN A 72 10.94 1.54 4.67
CA GLN A 72 9.75 2.04 5.37
C GLN A 72 9.15 3.25 4.64
N LEU A 73 9.99 4.16 4.16
CA LEU A 73 9.55 5.32 3.39
C LEU A 73 8.87 4.92 2.09
N GLU A 74 9.40 3.91 1.39
CA GLU A 74 8.81 3.37 0.16
C GLU A 74 7.41 2.81 0.42
N ILE A 75 7.25 1.99 1.46
CA ILE A 75 5.95 1.43 1.88
C ILE A 75 4.97 2.56 2.26
N ASP A 76 5.40 3.50 3.09
CA ASP A 76 4.55 4.60 3.55
C ASP A 76 4.10 5.50 2.39
N LEU A 77 4.98 5.75 1.42
CA LEU A 77 4.67 6.50 0.20
C LEU A 77 3.68 5.73 -0.67
N GLU A 78 3.91 4.44 -0.89
CA GLU A 78 3.02 3.59 -1.68
C GLU A 78 1.62 3.56 -1.08
N VAL A 79 1.49 3.35 0.24
CA VAL A 79 0.19 3.34 0.94
C VAL A 79 -0.51 4.69 0.81
N LYS A 80 0.21 5.81 1.00
CA LYS A 80 -0.37 7.16 0.87
C LYS A 80 -0.81 7.48 -0.55
N ILE A 81 0.00 7.11 -1.54
CA ILE A 81 -0.30 7.33 -2.96
C ILE A 81 -1.52 6.48 -3.36
N ASN A 82 -1.53 5.19 -3.04
CA ASN A 82 -2.63 4.29 -3.36
C ASN A 82 -3.94 4.75 -2.70
N LYS A 83 -3.89 5.22 -1.45
CA LYS A 83 -5.05 5.82 -0.78
C LYS A 83 -5.56 7.05 -1.55
N LYS A 84 -4.69 8.01 -1.88
CA LYS A 84 -5.09 9.20 -2.64
C LYS A 84 -5.65 8.85 -4.01
N ILE A 85 -5.03 7.92 -4.74
CA ILE A 85 -5.52 7.46 -6.05
C ILE A 85 -6.93 6.88 -5.91
N LYS A 86 -7.16 6.05 -4.88
CA LYS A 86 -8.48 5.49 -4.59
C LYS A 86 -9.50 6.59 -4.28
N ASP A 87 -9.16 7.53 -3.40
CA ASP A 87 -10.03 8.65 -3.03
C ASP A 87 -10.37 9.51 -4.26
N TYR A 88 -9.39 9.81 -5.13
CA TYR A 88 -9.64 10.54 -6.37
C TYR A 88 -10.52 9.75 -7.34
N LYS A 89 -10.30 8.44 -7.50
CA LYS A 89 -11.12 7.59 -8.36
C LYS A 89 -12.58 7.57 -7.89
N GLU A 90 -12.81 7.42 -6.60
CA GLU A 90 -14.15 7.48 -6.01
C GLU A 90 -14.81 8.85 -6.25
N ASN A 91 -14.08 9.95 -6.05
CA ASN A 91 -14.60 11.30 -6.30
C ASN A 91 -14.97 11.53 -7.78
N VAL A 92 -14.14 11.05 -8.72
CA VAL A 92 -14.43 11.13 -10.15
C VAL A 92 -15.72 10.37 -10.46
N LEU A 93 -15.87 9.14 -9.96
CA LEU A 93 -17.08 8.35 -10.17
C LEU A 93 -18.33 9.01 -9.57
N VAL A 94 -18.22 9.67 -8.42
CA VAL A 94 -19.33 10.44 -7.84
C VAL A 94 -19.73 11.59 -8.76
N ILE A 95 -18.78 12.38 -9.24
CA ILE A 95 -19.04 13.50 -10.15
C ILE A 95 -19.63 12.99 -11.48
N GLU A 96 -19.09 11.92 -12.05
CA GLU A 96 -19.62 11.31 -13.27
C GLU A 96 -21.06 10.82 -13.07
N GLY A 97 -21.35 10.21 -11.93
CA GLY A 97 -22.70 9.81 -11.55
C GLY A 97 -23.66 11.00 -11.46
N ASP A 98 -23.26 12.08 -10.77
CA ASP A 98 -24.08 13.28 -10.62
C ASP A 98 -24.34 13.97 -11.96
N VAL A 99 -23.33 14.06 -12.82
CA VAL A 99 -23.48 14.59 -14.19
C VAL A 99 -24.42 13.72 -15.01
N ALA A 100 -24.26 12.40 -14.97
CA ALA A 100 -25.13 11.48 -15.69
C ALA A 100 -26.58 11.58 -15.21
N ARG A 101 -26.81 11.67 -13.90
CA ARG A 101 -28.15 11.88 -13.32
C ARG A 101 -28.76 13.21 -13.78
N SER A 102 -27.99 14.30 -13.76
CA SER A 102 -28.46 15.61 -14.23
C SER A 102 -28.82 15.59 -15.72
N MET A 103 -28.02 14.91 -16.55
CA MET A 103 -28.29 14.76 -17.97
C MET A 103 -29.53 13.92 -18.24
N ALA A 104 -29.75 12.85 -17.46
CA ALA A 104 -30.96 12.03 -17.55
C ALA A 104 -32.21 12.86 -17.25
N ILE A 105 -32.23 13.57 -16.13
CA ILE A 105 -33.36 14.45 -15.75
C ILE A 105 -33.62 15.50 -16.83
N SER A 106 -32.56 16.12 -17.36
CA SER A 106 -32.69 17.10 -18.45
C SER A 106 -33.27 16.46 -19.71
N ALA A 107 -32.86 15.25 -20.08
CA ALA A 107 -33.40 14.55 -21.24
C ALA A 107 -34.87 14.17 -21.04
N ARG A 108 -35.23 13.65 -19.86
CA ARG A 108 -36.61 13.31 -19.47
C ARG A 108 -37.54 14.54 -19.55
N ASN A 109 -37.11 15.68 -19.03
CA ASN A 109 -37.89 16.93 -19.06
C ASN A 109 -38.13 17.47 -20.48
N ASN A 110 -37.31 17.07 -21.45
CA ASN A 110 -37.49 17.40 -22.87
C ASN A 110 -38.11 16.23 -23.66
N GLU A 111 -38.70 15.24 -22.98
CA GLU A 111 -39.35 14.06 -23.58
C GLU A 111 -38.41 13.19 -24.44
N LEU A 112 -37.09 13.32 -24.24
CA LEU A 112 -36.06 12.52 -24.91
C LEU A 112 -35.76 11.23 -24.13
N TYR A 113 -36.78 10.39 -23.94
CA TYR A 113 -36.71 9.22 -23.04
C TYR A 113 -35.60 8.23 -23.40
N SER A 114 -35.32 8.01 -24.69
CA SER A 114 -34.20 7.14 -25.11
C SER A 114 -32.83 7.64 -24.65
N HIS A 115 -32.64 8.96 -24.63
CA HIS A 115 -31.41 9.59 -24.12
C HIS A 115 -31.38 9.57 -22.60
N SER A 116 -32.53 9.79 -21.97
CA SER A 116 -32.65 9.68 -20.51
C SER A 116 -32.23 8.29 -20.04
N ILE A 117 -32.75 7.22 -20.64
CA ILE A 117 -32.39 5.83 -20.32
C ILE A 117 -30.88 5.58 -20.46
N TYR A 118 -30.25 6.10 -21.52
CA TYR A 118 -28.80 5.99 -21.69
C TYR A 118 -28.03 6.65 -20.54
N TRP A 119 -28.42 7.88 -20.17
CA TRP A 119 -27.78 8.60 -19.07
C TRP A 119 -28.07 7.98 -17.71
N LEU A 120 -29.24 7.40 -17.52
CA LEU A 120 -29.58 6.61 -16.33
C LEU A 120 -28.76 5.33 -16.24
N ALA A 121 -28.50 4.65 -17.37
CA ALA A 121 -27.58 3.52 -17.39
C ALA A 121 -26.15 3.95 -17.03
N LYS A 122 -25.68 5.11 -17.52
CA LYS A 122 -24.38 5.66 -17.09
C LYS A 122 -24.35 5.93 -15.60
N PHE A 123 -25.39 6.57 -15.06
CA PHE A 123 -25.53 6.78 -13.62
C PHE A 123 -25.46 5.44 -12.89
N LEU A 124 -26.29 4.46 -13.28
CA LEU A 124 -26.35 3.14 -12.68
C LEU A 124 -24.98 2.44 -12.66
N LYS A 125 -24.23 2.49 -13.77
CA LYS A 125 -22.88 1.92 -13.86
C LYS A 125 -21.94 2.51 -12.80
N THR A 126 -21.94 3.84 -12.65
CA THR A 126 -21.12 4.49 -11.61
C THR A 126 -21.53 4.06 -10.20
N GLN A 127 -22.82 3.86 -9.93
CA GLN A 127 -23.30 3.44 -8.61
C GLN A 127 -22.99 1.98 -8.29
N ILE A 128 -22.98 1.10 -9.31
CA ILE A 128 -22.49 -0.28 -9.20
C ILE A 128 -21.01 -0.28 -8.83
N GLU A 129 -20.19 0.51 -9.52
CA GLU A 129 -18.75 0.63 -9.23
C GLU A 129 -18.47 1.21 -7.84
N LEU A 130 -19.27 2.19 -7.41
CA LEU A 130 -19.23 2.77 -6.06
C LEU A 130 -19.86 1.88 -4.98
N LYS A 131 -20.51 0.77 -5.36
CA LYS A 131 -21.21 -0.16 -4.47
C LYS A 131 -22.25 0.53 -3.58
N LYS A 132 -23.07 1.42 -4.15
CA LYS A 132 -24.12 2.17 -3.45
C LYS A 132 -25.50 1.52 -3.69
N PRO A 133 -25.95 0.56 -2.87
CA PRO A 133 -27.14 -0.26 -3.15
C PRO A 133 -28.43 0.56 -3.29
N GLU A 134 -28.60 1.60 -2.46
CA GLU A 134 -29.77 2.50 -2.51
C GLU A 134 -29.87 3.22 -3.87
N MET A 135 -28.75 3.75 -4.34
CA MET A 135 -28.68 4.47 -5.62
C MET A 135 -28.82 3.53 -6.83
N ILE A 136 -28.35 2.29 -6.70
CA ILE A 136 -28.56 1.24 -7.72
C ILE A 136 -30.05 0.92 -7.84
N ARG A 137 -30.76 0.78 -6.72
CA ARG A 137 -32.21 0.57 -6.71
C ARG A 137 -32.94 1.73 -7.37
N GLU A 138 -32.66 2.97 -6.95
CA GLU A 138 -33.26 4.18 -7.50
C GLU A 138 -33.03 4.30 -9.01
N GLY A 139 -31.78 4.12 -9.47
CA GLY A 139 -31.46 4.18 -10.90
C GLY A 139 -32.17 3.10 -11.72
N THR A 140 -32.33 1.90 -11.17
CA THR A 140 -33.06 0.81 -11.83
C THR A 140 -34.54 1.11 -11.97
N GLU A 141 -35.16 1.70 -10.94
CA GLU A 141 -36.56 2.11 -10.96
C GLU A 141 -36.80 3.24 -11.97
N TRP A 142 -35.92 4.23 -12.02
CA TRP A 142 -35.99 5.32 -12.99
C TRP A 142 -35.87 4.82 -14.44
N ILE A 143 -34.98 3.85 -14.71
CA ILE A 143 -34.88 3.23 -16.03
C ILE A 143 -36.21 2.55 -16.41
N LEU A 144 -36.83 1.83 -15.48
CA LEU A 144 -38.11 1.18 -15.73
C LEU A 144 -39.23 2.17 -16.01
N GLU A 145 -39.29 3.29 -15.30
CA GLU A 145 -40.26 4.36 -15.57
C GLU A 145 -40.08 4.94 -16.96
N ASP A 146 -38.85 5.34 -17.32
CA ASP A 146 -38.58 5.97 -18.60
C ASP A 146 -38.79 5.01 -19.78
N LEU A 147 -38.54 3.71 -19.58
CA LEU A 147 -38.87 2.68 -20.57
C LEU A 147 -40.39 2.52 -20.79
N LYS A 148 -41.21 2.69 -19.76
CA LYS A 148 -42.68 2.70 -19.92
C LYS A 148 -43.13 3.93 -20.70
N LEU A 149 -42.60 5.11 -20.36
CA LEU A 149 -42.90 6.37 -21.06
C LEU A 149 -42.48 6.34 -22.52
N LEU A 150 -41.34 5.70 -22.83
CA LEU A 150 -40.90 5.50 -24.21
C LEU A 150 -41.87 4.61 -24.99
N LYS A 151 -42.41 3.56 -24.36
CA LYS A 151 -43.38 2.64 -24.98
C LYS A 151 -44.73 3.33 -25.26
N GLU A 152 -45.17 4.23 -24.40
CA GLU A 152 -46.45 4.94 -24.53
C GLU A 152 -46.43 6.03 -25.61
N ASN A 153 -45.25 6.55 -25.98
CA ASN A 153 -45.12 7.71 -26.87
C ASN A 153 -44.62 7.40 -28.29
N ASP A 154 -44.15 6.18 -28.59
CA ASP A 154 -43.50 5.89 -29.89
C ASP A 154 -43.91 4.49 -30.42
N ASP A 155 -45.07 4.40 -31.08
CA ASP A 155 -45.68 3.17 -31.64
C ASP A 155 -44.77 2.39 -32.63
N ASN A 156 -43.64 2.94 -33.07
CA ASN A 156 -42.89 2.41 -34.23
C ASN A 156 -41.35 2.33 -34.09
N LYS A 157 -40.75 2.57 -32.92
CA LYS A 157 -39.30 2.36 -32.76
C LYS A 157 -39.02 1.10 -31.96
N LYS A 158 -38.49 0.08 -32.65
CA LYS A 158 -37.78 -1.05 -32.02
C LYS A 158 -36.83 -0.48 -30.97
N LEU A 159 -37.00 -0.85 -29.70
CA LEU A 159 -36.17 -0.42 -28.56
C LEU A 159 -34.66 -0.68 -28.76
N ASN A 160 -34.33 -1.52 -29.71
CA ASN A 160 -33.01 -1.81 -30.25
C ASN A 160 -32.36 -0.57 -30.93
N SER A 161 -33.13 0.49 -31.18
CA SER A 161 -32.68 1.79 -31.69
C SER A 161 -32.32 2.80 -30.60
N ILE A 162 -32.48 2.45 -29.32
CA ILE A 162 -32.02 3.29 -28.20
C ILE A 162 -30.52 3.54 -28.34
N HIS A 163 -30.13 4.81 -28.24
CA HIS A 163 -28.72 5.20 -28.24
C HIS A 163 -27.95 4.46 -27.13
N GLY A 164 -26.87 3.78 -27.50
CA GLY A 164 -26.07 3.02 -26.53
C GLY A 164 -26.76 1.77 -25.98
N HIS A 165 -27.69 1.15 -26.72
CA HIS A 165 -28.38 -0.09 -26.35
C HIS A 165 -27.45 -1.16 -25.73
N ASN A 166 -26.32 -1.46 -26.38
CA ASN A 166 -25.37 -2.46 -25.86
C ASN A 166 -24.83 -2.11 -24.47
N PHE A 167 -24.51 -0.83 -24.26
CA PHE A 167 -24.02 -0.34 -22.96
C PHE A 167 -25.10 -0.43 -21.87
N ILE A 168 -26.36 -0.15 -22.22
CA ILE A 168 -27.49 -0.30 -21.30
C ILE A 168 -27.66 -1.77 -20.92
N VAL A 169 -27.67 -2.67 -21.89
CA VAL A 169 -27.80 -4.12 -21.67
C VAL A 169 -26.66 -4.66 -20.80
N GLU A 170 -25.42 -4.26 -21.08
CA GLU A 170 -24.26 -4.64 -20.29
C GLU A 170 -24.40 -4.16 -18.84
N THR A 171 -24.69 -2.88 -18.65
CA THR A 171 -24.85 -2.29 -17.31
C THR A 171 -25.97 -2.95 -16.51
N VAL A 172 -27.13 -3.19 -17.13
CA VAL A 172 -28.28 -3.84 -16.49
C VAL A 172 -27.97 -5.30 -16.15
N SER A 173 -27.11 -5.96 -16.93
CA SER A 173 -26.70 -7.34 -16.66
C SER A 173 -25.86 -7.47 -15.39
N GLU A 174 -25.13 -6.40 -15.02
CA GLU A 174 -24.32 -6.29 -13.80
C GLU A 174 -25.14 -5.96 -12.54
N LEU A 175 -26.46 -5.77 -12.66
CA LEU A 175 -27.31 -5.52 -11.49
C LEU A 175 -27.23 -6.68 -10.48
N PRO A 176 -27.28 -6.37 -9.17
CA PRO A 176 -27.24 -7.38 -8.12
C PRO A 176 -28.47 -8.29 -8.15
N GLU A 177 -28.33 -9.52 -7.65
CA GLU A 177 -29.38 -10.56 -7.64
C GLU A 177 -30.70 -10.10 -6.98
N LEU A 178 -30.62 -9.18 -6.01
CA LEU A 178 -31.78 -8.57 -5.37
C LEU A 178 -32.71 -7.84 -6.36
N LEU A 179 -32.19 -7.45 -7.54
CA LEU A 179 -32.90 -6.74 -8.60
C LEU A 179 -33.13 -7.63 -9.84
N GLU A 180 -33.05 -8.95 -9.69
CA GLU A 180 -33.15 -9.88 -10.83
C GLU A 180 -34.50 -9.78 -11.55
N LYS A 181 -35.59 -9.48 -10.83
CA LYS A 181 -36.92 -9.27 -11.42
C LYS A 181 -36.92 -8.04 -12.33
N GLU A 182 -36.39 -6.92 -11.86
CA GLU A 182 -36.26 -5.67 -12.60
C GLU A 182 -35.31 -5.81 -13.78
N LYS A 183 -34.15 -6.45 -13.57
CA LYS A 183 -33.18 -6.79 -14.62
C LYS A 183 -33.82 -7.56 -15.76
N LYS A 184 -34.55 -8.65 -15.47
CA LYS A 184 -35.26 -9.44 -16.49
C LYS A 184 -36.27 -8.59 -17.26
N LYS A 185 -37.03 -7.74 -16.56
CA LYS A 185 -38.00 -6.82 -17.20
C LYS A 185 -37.31 -5.84 -18.15
N ILE A 186 -36.26 -5.16 -17.69
CA ILE A 186 -35.51 -4.19 -18.51
C ILE A 186 -34.91 -4.88 -19.73
N LEU A 187 -34.26 -6.04 -19.56
CA LEU A 187 -33.64 -6.78 -20.66
C LEU A 187 -34.66 -7.28 -21.69
N LYS A 188 -35.83 -7.76 -21.25
CA LYS A 188 -36.93 -8.17 -22.14
C LYS A 188 -37.43 -6.99 -22.97
N ILE A 189 -37.57 -5.82 -22.34
CA ILE A 189 -37.98 -4.59 -23.02
C ILE A 189 -36.89 -4.14 -24.02
N CYS A 190 -35.63 -4.14 -23.63
CA CYS A 190 -34.52 -3.70 -24.46
C CYS A 190 -34.31 -4.58 -25.71
N LYS A 191 -34.47 -5.91 -25.62
CA LYS A 191 -34.23 -6.82 -26.76
C LYS A 191 -35.27 -6.69 -27.88
N GLY A 192 -36.42 -6.06 -27.61
CA GLY A 192 -37.59 -6.13 -28.47
C GLY A 192 -38.23 -7.52 -28.39
N ARG A 193 -39.56 -7.61 -28.45
CA ARG A 193 -40.30 -8.87 -28.34
C ARG A 193 -39.73 -9.94 -29.28
N GLU A 194 -39.25 -11.04 -28.73
CA GLU A 194 -39.77 -12.34 -29.15
C GLU A 194 -41.15 -12.44 -28.47
N GLU A 195 -42.20 -12.53 -29.28
CA GLU A 195 -43.60 -12.63 -28.84
C GLU A 195 -43.83 -13.91 -28.03
N GLU A 196 -44.72 -13.82 -27.01
CA GLU A 196 -45.67 -14.83 -26.49
C GLU A 196 -45.16 -16.28 -26.29
N ASP A 197 -45.18 -16.92 -25.13
CA ASP A 197 -46.17 -17.07 -24.06
C ASP A 197 -45.47 -17.67 -22.82
N GLU A 198 -46.03 -17.48 -21.63
CA GLU A 198 -46.19 -18.53 -20.60
C GLU A 198 -46.75 -17.90 -19.30
N GLU A 199 -48.05 -18.13 -19.16
CA GLU A 199 -48.75 -18.54 -17.94
C GLU A 199 -48.99 -17.48 -16.85
N ASP A 200 -50.13 -16.81 -17.02
CA ASP A 200 -51.13 -16.71 -15.95
C ASP A 200 -51.51 -18.13 -15.48
N GLU A 201 -51.20 -18.48 -14.23
CA GLU A 201 -51.74 -19.54 -13.35
C GLU A 201 -50.74 -19.60 -12.17
N GLU A 202 -51.04 -19.39 -10.89
CA GLU A 202 -52.19 -19.76 -10.08
C GLU A 202 -52.36 -18.71 -8.95
N ASP A 203 -53.48 -17.99 -8.96
CA ASP A 203 -54.13 -17.51 -7.73
C ASP A 203 -55.39 -18.39 -7.59
N GLU A 204 -55.26 -19.56 -6.98
CA GLU A 204 -56.41 -20.22 -6.34
C GLU A 204 -56.29 -20.06 -4.83
N ASP A 205 -57.03 -19.07 -4.35
CA ASP A 205 -57.65 -19.05 -3.03
C ASP A 205 -58.31 -20.41 -2.74
N GLU A 206 -57.69 -21.23 -1.89
CA GLU A 206 -58.44 -22.16 -1.04
C GLU A 206 -58.44 -21.67 0.40
N GLY A 207 -59.33 -20.69 0.64
CA GLY A 207 -59.94 -20.50 1.94
C GLY A 207 -61.28 -21.25 2.00
N CYS A 208 -61.30 -22.39 2.68
CA CYS A 208 -62.41 -22.93 3.48
C CYS A 208 -61.88 -23.95 4.49
#